data_AF-A0A2H0M3S8-F1
#
_entry.id   AF-A0A2H0M3S8-F1
#
_cell.length_a   1.000
_cell.length_b   1.000
_cell.length_c   1.000
_cell.angle_alpha   90.00
_cell.angle_beta   90.00
_cell.angle_gamma   90.00
#
_symmetry.space_group_name_H-M   'P 1'
#
loop_
_entity.id
_entity.type
_entity.pdbx_description
1 polymer ?
#
loop_
_entity_poly.entity_id
_entity_poly.type
_entity_poly.pdbx_seq_one_letter_code
_entity_poly.pdbx_strand_id
1 'polypeptide(L)'
;MSYKTYRQFKKEWGKDSSFRKGYEDLASEFNLIQSIIEMRLKKGMTQKELAEKIGTGQSAIARLESGRYNPTVAFLNKLSGALGTRLEIKLKRV
;
A
#
# COMPACT_ATOMS: atom_id res chain seq x y z
N MET A 1 22.08 19.75 15.31
CA MET A 1 22.01 18.45 14.61
C MET A 1 21.34 18.68 13.26
N SER A 2 21.94 18.20 12.17
CA SER A 2 21.34 18.27 10.83
C SER A 2 20.49 17.02 10.60
N TYR A 3 19.19 17.20 10.40
CA TYR A 3 18.27 16.12 10.09
C TYR A 3 18.17 15.92 8.59
N LYS A 4 18.28 14.67 8.13
CA LYS A 4 18.06 14.32 6.73
C LYS A 4 16.57 14.13 6.47
N THR A 5 16.08 14.68 5.37
CA THR A 5 14.73 14.36 4.87
C THR A 5 14.66 12.90 4.40
N TYR A 6 13.46 12.31 4.36
CA TYR A 6 13.26 10.96 3.81
C TYR A 6 13.86 10.79 2.41
N ARG A 7 13.74 11.82 1.55
CA ARG A 7 14.31 11.78 0.19
C ARG A 7 15.82 11.69 0.20
N GLN A 8 16.48 12.48 1.06
CA GLN A 8 17.93 12.46 1.22
C GLN A 8 18.41 11.12 1.78
N PHE A 9 17.72 10.61 2.81
CA PHE A 9 18.00 9.29 3.38
C PHE A 9 17.86 8.16 2.35
N LYS A 10 16.73 8.12 1.63
CA LYS A 10 16.45 7.11 0.60
C LYS A 10 17.50 7.13 -0.53
N LYS A 11 17.94 8.31 -0.97
CA LYS A 11 18.96 8.46 -2.01
C LYS A 11 20.32 7.92 -1.57
N GLU A 12 20.68 8.15 -0.31
CA GLU A 12 21.96 7.75 0.25
C GLU A 12 22.01 6.24 0.51
N TRP A 13 20.98 5.70 1.16
CA TRP A 13 20.89 4.28 1.50
C TRP A 13 20.55 3.40 0.30
N GLY A 14 19.91 3.97 -0.72
CA GLY A 14 19.69 3.29 -2.00
C GLY A 14 20.98 2.89 -2.73
N LYS A 15 22.16 3.33 -2.28
CA LYS A 15 23.47 2.89 -2.79
C LYS A 15 23.91 1.53 -2.21
N ASP A 16 23.46 1.21 -1.00
CA ASP A 16 23.76 -0.05 -0.31
C ASP A 16 23.00 -1.21 -0.96
N SER A 17 23.69 -2.31 -1.26
CA SER A 17 23.12 -3.46 -1.99
C SER A 17 22.12 -4.24 -1.14
N SER A 18 22.39 -4.39 0.17
CA SER A 18 21.51 -5.02 1.15
C SER A 18 20.22 -4.22 1.35
N PHE A 19 20.32 -2.89 1.48
CA PHE A 19 19.17 -2.01 1.54
C PHE A 19 18.36 -2.05 0.25
N ARG A 20 19.02 -1.98 -0.91
CA ARG A 20 18.34 -2.00 -2.22
C ARG A 20 17.55 -3.30 -2.40
N LYS A 21 18.17 -4.45 -2.10
CA LYS A 21 17.51 -5.75 -2.20
C LYS A 21 16.29 -5.85 -1.27
N GLY A 22 16.45 -5.52 0.01
CA GLY A 22 15.30 -5.53 0.94
C GLY A 22 14.20 -4.53 0.57
N TYR A 23 14.56 -3.38 -0.01
CA TYR A 23 13.60 -2.40 -0.51
C TYR A 23 12.86 -2.88 -1.76
N GLU A 24 13.55 -3.58 -2.68
CA GLU A 24 12.97 -4.20 -3.86
C GLU A 24 12.06 -5.37 -3.51
N ASP A 25 12.47 -6.21 -2.56
CA ASP A 25 11.69 -7.36 -2.07
C ASP A 25 10.34 -6.90 -1.49
N LEU A 26 10.32 -5.74 -0.81
CA LEU A 26 9.10 -5.14 -0.23
C LEU A 26 8.38 -4.16 -1.18
N ALA A 27 8.93 -3.91 -2.37
CA ALA A 27 8.40 -2.89 -3.27
C ALA A 27 6.99 -3.25 -3.74
N SER A 28 6.69 -4.53 -3.92
CA SER A 28 5.40 -4.98 -4.44
C SER A 28 4.25 -4.70 -3.46
N GLU A 29 4.41 -5.07 -2.20
CA GLU A 29 3.43 -4.83 -1.14
C GLU A 29 3.26 -3.34 -0.90
N PHE A 30 4.38 -2.60 -0.82
CA PHE A 30 4.35 -1.16 -0.60
C PHE A 30 3.62 -0.43 -1.74
N ASN A 31 3.92 -0.77 -2.99
CA ASN A 31 3.29 -0.17 -4.16
C ASN A 31 1.78 -0.47 -4.21
N LEU A 32 1.36 -1.68 -3.86
CA LEU A 32 -0.05 -2.06 -3.77
C LEU A 32 -0.77 -1.18 -2.73
N ILE A 33 -0.21 -1.07 -1.53
CA ILE A 33 -0.82 -0.32 -0.43
C ILE A 33 -0.89 1.17 -0.74
N GLN A 34 0.19 1.74 -1.29
CA GLN A 34 0.19 3.15 -1.72
C GLN A 34 -0.88 3.41 -2.78
N SER A 35 -1.03 2.51 -3.76
CA SER A 35 -2.06 2.64 -4.78
C SER A 35 -3.47 2.64 -4.17
N ILE A 36 -3.71 1.78 -3.17
CA ILE A 36 -4.99 1.73 -2.44
C ILE A 36 -5.26 3.04 -1.67
N ILE A 37 -4.27 3.55 -0.94
CA ILE A 37 -4.38 4.82 -0.19
C ILE A 37 -4.67 5.97 -1.14
N GLU A 38 -3.93 6.08 -2.25
CA GLU A 38 -4.13 7.13 -3.24
C GLU A 38 -5.53 7.08 -3.85
N MET A 39 -6.03 5.89 -4.22
CA MET A 39 -7.38 5.74 -4.74
C MET A 39 -8.44 6.14 -3.72
N ARG A 40 -8.27 5.77 -2.45
CA ARG A 40 -9.18 6.16 -1.36
C ARG A 40 -9.20 7.69 -1.20
N LEU A 41 -8.02 8.32 -1.15
CA LEU A 41 -7.88 9.77 -1.00
C LEU A 41 -8.45 10.53 -2.21
N LYS A 42 -8.22 10.05 -3.43
CA LYS A 42 -8.81 10.63 -4.65
C LYS A 42 -10.34 10.60 -4.64
N LYS A 43 -10.94 9.64 -3.92
CA LYS A 43 -12.39 9.57 -3.73
C LYS A 43 -12.90 10.37 -2.53
N GLY A 44 -12.02 11.06 -1.81
CA GLY A 44 -12.40 11.80 -0.60
C GLY A 44 -12.88 10.90 0.55
N MET A 45 -12.57 9.61 0.52
CA MET A 45 -13.04 8.65 1.52
C MET A 45 -12.11 8.60 2.73
N THR A 46 -12.68 8.57 3.93
CA THR A 46 -12.00 8.18 5.16
C THR A 46 -11.81 6.66 5.21
N GLN A 47 -10.93 6.18 6.09
CA GLN A 47 -10.76 4.73 6.33
C GLN A 47 -12.07 4.08 6.83
N LYS A 48 -12.85 4.82 7.64
CA LYS A 48 -14.12 4.35 8.19
C LYS A 48 -15.17 4.18 7.08
N GLU A 49 -15.33 5.17 6.21
CA GLU A 49 -16.28 5.10 5.09
C GLU A 49 -15.92 3.97 4.10
N LEU A 50 -14.63 3.78 3.81
CA LEU A 50 -14.20 2.64 3.00
C LEU A 50 -14.53 1.30 3.68
N ALA A 51 -14.31 1.21 5.00
CA ALA A 51 -14.60 0.00 5.76
C ALA A 51 -16.10 -0.33 5.75
N GLU A 52 -16.95 0.66 5.99
CA GLU A 52 -18.41 0.53 5.94
C GLU A 52 -18.88 0.05 4.55
N LYS A 53 -18.32 0.63 3.49
CA LYS A 53 -18.68 0.28 2.11
C LYS A 53 -18.36 -1.17 1.73
N ILE A 54 -17.35 -1.79 2.34
CA ILE A 54 -16.99 -3.20 2.09
C ILE A 54 -17.46 -4.16 3.19
N GLY A 55 -18.19 -3.67 4.19
CA GLY A 55 -18.68 -4.47 5.31
C GLY A 55 -17.56 -4.99 6.23
N THR A 56 -16.60 -4.14 6.58
CA THR A 56 -15.54 -4.46 7.55
C THR A 56 -15.35 -3.34 8.59
N GLY A 57 -14.46 -3.55 9.56
CA GLY A 57 -14.11 -2.53 10.56
C GLY A 57 -13.00 -1.59 10.09
N GLN A 58 -13.02 -0.34 10.56
CA GLN A 58 -11.95 0.65 10.29
C GLN A 58 -10.55 0.10 10.59
N SER A 59 -10.42 -0.70 11.66
CA SER A 59 -9.15 -1.33 12.05
C SER A 59 -8.60 -2.30 10.98
N ALA A 60 -9.45 -2.91 10.15
CA ALA A 60 -9.01 -3.73 9.03
C ALA A 60 -8.38 -2.88 7.93
N ILE A 61 -8.99 -1.73 7.60
CA ILE A 61 -8.44 -0.76 6.64
C ILE A 61 -7.14 -0.15 7.17
N ALA A 62 -7.10 0.25 8.45
CA ALA A 62 -5.90 0.79 9.06
C ALA A 62 -4.73 -0.22 9.05
N ARG A 63 -5.00 -1.51 9.32
CA ARG A 63 -3.99 -2.57 9.23
C ARG A 63 -3.49 -2.77 7.80
N LEU A 64 -4.39 -2.78 6.82
CA LEU A 64 -4.02 -2.81 5.40
C LEU A 64 -3.09 -1.64 5.04
N GLU A 65 -3.49 -0.40 5.35
CA GLU A 65 -2.75 0.81 5.00
C GLU A 65 -1.42 0.94 5.73
N SER A 66 -1.27 0.29 6.88
CA SER A 66 0.00 0.25 7.63
C SER A 66 1.05 -0.68 7.02
N GLY A 67 0.67 -1.55 6.08
CA GLY A 67 1.54 -2.59 5.52
C GLY A 67 1.93 -3.72 6.46
N ARG A 68 1.27 -3.82 7.61
CA ARG A 68 1.46 -4.91 8.59
C ARG A 68 0.56 -6.11 8.36
N TYR A 69 -0.22 -6.09 7.29
CA TYR A 69 -1.22 -7.10 6.98
C TYR A 69 -1.07 -7.55 5.53
N ASN A 70 -1.04 -8.86 5.31
CA ASN A 70 -1.12 -9.47 3.99
C ASN A 70 -2.60 -9.75 3.65
N PRO A 71 -3.25 -8.90 2.84
CA PRO A 71 -4.66 -9.07 2.51
C PRO A 71 -4.87 -10.25 1.56
N THR A 72 -6.00 -10.95 1.73
CA THR A 72 -6.40 -11.97 0.76
C THR A 72 -6.82 -11.33 -0.56
N VAL A 73 -6.66 -12.06 -1.67
CA VAL A 73 -7.15 -11.63 -3.00
C VAL A 73 -8.66 -11.31 -2.96
N ALA A 74 -9.44 -12.08 -2.21
CA ALA A 74 -10.87 -11.85 -2.01
C ALA A 74 -11.16 -10.49 -1.34
N PHE A 75 -10.35 -10.11 -0.35
CA PHE A 75 -10.45 -8.81 0.30
C PHE A 75 -10.10 -7.67 -0.66
N LEU A 76 -9.00 -7.82 -1.41
CA LEU A 76 -8.61 -6.85 -2.44
C LEU A 76 -9.69 -6.65 -3.51
N ASN A 77 -10.39 -7.72 -3.91
CA ASN A 77 -11.47 -7.65 -4.90
C ASN A 77 -12.70 -6.90 -4.37
N LYS A 78 -13.09 -7.11 -3.10
CA LYS A 78 -14.15 -6.31 -2.46
C LYS A 78 -13.76 -4.83 -2.40
N LEU A 79 -12.50 -4.57 -2.04
CA LEU A 79 -11.96 -3.23 -1.91
C LEU A 79 -11.90 -2.49 -3.25
N SER A 80 -11.51 -3.16 -4.34
CA SER A 80 -11.57 -2.57 -5.68
C SER A 80 -12.99 -2.18 -6.07
N GLY A 81 -14.00 -3.01 -5.76
CA GLY A 81 -15.41 -2.66 -5.99
C GLY A 81 -15.85 -1.39 -5.26
N ALA A 82 -15.49 -1.24 -3.98
CA ALA A 82 -15.79 -0.01 -3.22
C ALA A 82 -15.05 1.21 -3.76
N LEU A 83 -13.82 1.02 -4.25
CA LEU A 83 -13.03 2.05 -4.92
C LEU A 83 -13.44 2.26 -6.38
N GLY A 84 -14.44 1.57 -6.92
CA GLY A 84 -14.85 1.69 -8.32
C GLY A 84 -13.73 1.36 -9.31
N THR A 85 -12.87 0.41 -8.94
CA THR A 85 -11.79 -0.12 -9.77
C THR A 85 -11.90 -1.63 -9.90
N ARG A 86 -11.03 -2.22 -10.72
CA ARG A 86 -10.95 -3.67 -10.92
C ARG A 86 -9.58 -4.17 -10.47
N LEU A 87 -9.56 -5.26 -9.72
CA LEU A 87 -8.32 -5.94 -9.38
C LEU A 87 -7.76 -6.67 -10.61
N GLU A 88 -6.50 -6.40 -10.94
CA GLU A 88 -5.75 -7.08 -12.00
C GLU A 88 -4.40 -7.53 -11.43
N ILE A 89 -4.10 -8.82 -11.54
CA ILE A 89 -2.86 -9.41 -11.03
C ILE A 89 -2.02 -9.87 -12.22
N LYS A 90 -0.78 -9.40 -12.31
CA LYS A 90 0.18 -9.80 -13.34
C LYS A 90 1.45 -10.32 -12.71
N LEU A 91 1.90 -11.49 -13.17
CA LEU A 91 3.24 -11.99 -12.89
C LEU A 91 4.20 -11.41 -13.94
N LYS A 92 5.35 -10.92 -13.49
CA LYS A 92 6.43 -10.43 -14.36
C LYS A 92 7.62 -11.38 -14.23
N ARG A 93 8.33 -11.61 -15.35
CA ARG A 93 9.64 -12.25 -15.30
C ARG A 93 10.63 -11.27 -14.65
N VAL A 94 11.38 -11.78 -13.68
CA VAL A 94 12.49 -11.09 -13.00
C VAL A 94 13.81 -11.43 -13.68
#